data_AF-A0A0G0XJW6-F1
#
_entry.id   AF-A0A0G0XJW6-F1
#
_cell.length_a   1.000
_cell.length_b   1.000
_cell.length_c   1.000
_cell.angle_alpha   90.00
_cell.angle_beta   90.00
_cell.angle_gamma   90.00
#
_symmetry.space_group_name_H-M   'P 1'
#
loop_
_entity.id
_entity.type
_entity.pdbx_description
1 polymer ?
#
loop_
_entity_poly.entity_id
_entity_poly.type
_entity_poly.pdbx_seq_one_letter_code
_entity_poly.pdbx_strand_id
1 'polypeptide(L)'
;MKALRQLFILVIMLLGFLPSMAFGQANLSPVSSEERELILQEMQSFAEILLYYSRLSLDKPADLRACAYEMLRMKPNEKSCRDKHSAWYSKGEAQMLETEMEGKFGGVGLEVSEQDGKVVVILPIDGAPAYRAGLKSGDVITKVDGYPVVNIMDAVKRMRGNPGTETKITVDRRGKEVTVNVVREVITAHAVSAKTINSSFGAIGYIKVKTFSEVLPDELRKEMSAIRAKGIMKVVLDFRNNPGGILWNALEILYDFARSGDILMVMRERDRSTVFDTAHVKKELNLNRESGMFRDMRVVILVNKGSASASEIFAGAMKDWGFPVVGANTFGKGVGQTMIPLSNGSRLRLTTFEFLVGNSKTKINDIGVIPTHEVVDPKPSSSEALREDKQLEKAVEILSK
;
A
#
# COMPACT_ATOMS: atom_id res chain seq x y z
N MET A 1 -34.40 -48.74 69.03
CA MET A 1 -35.03 -47.72 68.16
C MET A 1 -35.09 -46.31 68.79
N LYS A 2 -34.01 -45.81 69.41
CA LYS A 2 -33.91 -44.38 69.81
C LYS A 2 -32.61 -43.69 69.35
N ALA A 3 -31.60 -44.44 68.91
CA ALA A 3 -30.34 -43.87 68.39
C ALA A 3 -30.37 -43.52 66.88
N LEU A 4 -31.33 -44.04 66.10
CA LEU A 4 -31.43 -43.76 64.65
C LEU A 4 -32.26 -42.51 64.29
N ARG A 5 -32.91 -41.87 65.26
CA ARG A 5 -33.73 -40.65 65.03
C ARG A 5 -32.99 -39.35 65.32
N GLN A 6 -31.85 -39.37 66.01
CA GLN A 6 -31.07 -38.16 66.28
C GLN A 6 -30.06 -37.82 65.18
N LEU A 7 -29.64 -38.80 64.36
CA LEU A 7 -28.73 -38.54 63.24
C LEU A 7 -29.44 -37.88 62.03
N PHE A 8 -30.77 -38.05 61.91
CA PHE A 8 -31.55 -37.46 60.81
C PHE A 8 -31.88 -35.97 61.03
N ILE A 9 -31.80 -35.48 62.28
CA ILE A 9 -32.09 -34.06 62.59
C ILE A 9 -30.81 -33.20 62.46
N LEU A 10 -29.62 -33.77 62.61
CA LEU A 10 -28.37 -33.01 62.47
C LEU A 10 -27.95 -32.77 61.02
N VAL A 11 -28.35 -33.63 60.07
CA VAL A 11 -28.01 -33.47 58.64
C VAL A 11 -28.93 -32.45 57.95
N ILE A 12 -30.16 -32.23 58.46
CA ILE A 12 -31.08 -31.25 57.87
C ILE A 12 -30.79 -29.82 58.37
N MET A 13 -30.22 -29.64 59.57
CA MET A 13 -29.84 -28.29 60.05
C MET A 13 -28.49 -27.77 59.51
N LEU A 14 -27.66 -28.61 58.89
CA LEU A 14 -26.41 -28.17 58.23
C LEU A 14 -26.58 -27.85 56.74
N LEU A 15 -27.76 -28.13 56.16
CA LEU A 15 -28.15 -27.71 54.82
C LEU A 15 -28.99 -26.41 54.81
N GLY A 16 -29.34 -25.88 55.98
CA GLY A 16 -30.21 -24.70 56.13
C GLY A 16 -29.50 -23.35 56.26
N PHE A 17 -28.17 -23.31 56.24
CA PHE A 17 -27.39 -22.07 56.39
C PHE A 17 -26.08 -22.14 55.61
N LEU A 18 -26.17 -22.23 54.28
CA LEU A 18 -25.19 -21.53 53.46
C LEU A 18 -25.90 -20.26 52.97
N PRO A 19 -25.40 -19.06 53.33
CA PRO A 19 -25.95 -17.84 52.79
C PRO A 19 -25.91 -17.97 51.29
N SER A 20 -27.02 -17.65 50.64
CA SER A 20 -27.08 -17.34 49.23
C SER A 20 -26.01 -16.27 49.01
N MET A 21 -24.79 -16.70 48.70
CA MET A 21 -23.90 -15.89 47.90
C MET A 21 -24.72 -15.68 46.65
N ALA A 22 -25.36 -14.53 46.59
CA ALA A 22 -25.90 -13.97 45.39
C ALA A 22 -24.72 -14.00 44.41
N PHE A 23 -24.63 -15.07 43.62
CA PHE A 23 -24.31 -14.90 42.22
C PHE A 23 -25.35 -13.91 41.77
N GLY A 24 -25.00 -12.62 41.84
CA GLY A 24 -25.75 -11.60 41.15
C GLY A 24 -25.78 -12.07 39.71
N GLN A 25 -26.88 -12.71 39.33
CA GLN A 25 -27.24 -12.78 37.93
C GLN A 25 -27.29 -11.32 37.55
N ALA A 26 -26.29 -10.87 36.81
CA ALA A 26 -26.38 -9.59 36.15
C ALA A 26 -27.71 -9.67 35.39
N ASN A 27 -28.71 -8.94 35.88
CA ASN A 27 -29.99 -8.78 35.19
C ASN A 27 -29.67 -7.94 33.96
N LEU A 28 -29.09 -8.60 32.95
CA LEU A 28 -28.80 -8.02 31.66
C LEU A 28 -30.15 -7.68 31.03
N SER A 29 -30.32 -6.43 30.63
CA SER A 29 -31.46 -6.04 29.82
C SER A 29 -31.55 -6.94 28.58
N PRO A 30 -32.76 -7.27 28.09
CA PRO A 30 -32.89 -8.06 26.88
C PRO A 30 -32.19 -7.35 25.72
N VAL A 31 -31.24 -8.06 25.11
CA VAL A 31 -30.47 -7.62 23.94
C VAL A 31 -31.43 -7.29 22.80
N SER A 32 -31.26 -6.13 22.16
CA SER A 32 -32.11 -5.74 21.03
C SER A 32 -31.88 -6.66 19.82
N SER A 33 -32.82 -6.70 18.88
CA SER A 33 -32.63 -7.45 17.64
C SER A 33 -31.41 -6.97 16.84
N GLU A 34 -31.18 -5.65 16.82
CA GLU A 34 -30.03 -5.03 16.16
C GLU A 34 -28.71 -5.42 16.82
N GLU A 35 -28.65 -5.39 18.16
CA GLU A 35 -27.46 -5.79 18.91
C GLU A 35 -27.17 -7.29 18.73
N ARG A 36 -28.21 -8.13 18.69
CA ARG A 36 -28.06 -9.56 18.39
C ARG A 36 -27.50 -9.79 16.98
N GLU A 37 -28.00 -9.06 15.97
CA GLU A 37 -27.50 -9.19 14.60
C GLU A 37 -26.03 -8.78 14.50
N LEU A 38 -25.65 -7.66 15.12
CA LEU A 38 -24.27 -7.19 15.16
C LEU A 38 -23.33 -8.24 15.79
N ILE A 39 -23.71 -8.82 16.94
CA ILE A 39 -22.94 -9.87 17.61
C ILE A 39 -22.74 -11.08 16.69
N LEU A 40 -23.79 -11.53 15.99
CA LEU A 40 -23.69 -12.66 15.08
C LEU A 40 -22.77 -12.36 13.89
N GLN A 41 -22.83 -11.16 13.31
CA GLN A 41 -21.94 -10.74 12.23
C GLN A 41 -20.46 -10.70 12.68
N GLU A 42 -20.18 -10.22 13.90
CA GLU A 42 -18.83 -10.24 14.46
C GLU A 42 -18.32 -11.67 14.70
N MET A 43 -19.16 -12.54 15.27
CA MET A 43 -18.80 -13.94 15.49
C MET A 43 -18.51 -14.67 14.18
N GLN A 44 -19.29 -14.40 13.13
CA GLN A 44 -19.08 -14.97 11.81
C GLN A 44 -17.76 -14.49 11.20
N SER A 45 -17.49 -13.18 11.26
CA SER A 45 -16.24 -12.60 10.76
C SER A 45 -15.02 -13.20 11.48
N PHE A 46 -15.12 -13.41 12.80
CA PHE A 46 -14.07 -14.07 13.58
C PHE A 46 -13.83 -15.51 13.10
N ALA A 47 -14.89 -16.28 12.89
CA ALA A 47 -14.79 -17.65 12.38
C ALA A 47 -14.16 -17.71 10.98
N GLU A 48 -14.55 -16.80 10.08
CA GLU A 48 -13.97 -16.68 8.75
C GLU A 48 -12.47 -16.35 8.81
N ILE A 49 -12.07 -15.37 9.63
CA ILE A 49 -10.65 -15.01 9.81
C ILE A 49 -9.85 -16.21 10.32
N LEU A 50 -10.35 -16.96 11.30
CA LEU A 50 -9.70 -18.18 11.78
C LEU A 50 -9.49 -19.21 10.65
N LEU A 51 -10.53 -19.43 9.83
CA LEU A 51 -10.47 -20.38 8.73
C LEU A 51 -9.47 -19.94 7.65
N TYR A 52 -9.56 -18.70 7.18
CA TYR A 52 -8.67 -18.17 6.15
C TYR A 52 -7.23 -18.13 6.62
N TYR A 53 -6.99 -17.65 7.84
CA TYR A 53 -5.64 -17.64 8.39
C TYR A 53 -5.10 -19.07 8.52
N SER A 54 -5.88 -20.01 9.07
CA SER A 54 -5.47 -21.42 9.20
C SER A 54 -5.09 -22.03 7.85
N ARG A 55 -5.85 -21.74 6.79
CA ARG A 55 -5.66 -22.34 5.46
C ARG A 55 -4.60 -21.63 4.62
N LEU A 56 -4.62 -20.31 4.57
CA LEU A 56 -3.97 -19.52 3.53
C LEU A 56 -2.74 -18.74 4.01
N SER A 57 -2.61 -18.45 5.31
CA SER A 57 -1.48 -17.64 5.77
C SER A 57 -0.15 -18.28 5.43
N LEU A 58 0.85 -17.49 5.06
CA LEU A 58 2.18 -18.01 4.76
C LEU A 58 2.77 -18.73 6.00
N ASP A 59 2.69 -18.08 7.16
CA ASP A 59 3.17 -18.59 8.44
C ASP A 59 2.04 -19.02 9.37
N LYS A 60 2.28 -20.07 10.17
CA LYS A 60 1.33 -20.49 11.22
C LYS A 60 1.60 -19.70 12.51
N PRO A 61 0.59 -19.02 13.08
CA PRO A 61 0.76 -18.31 14.34
C PRO A 61 0.83 -19.33 15.49
N ALA A 62 1.51 -18.97 16.58
CA ALA A 62 1.58 -19.83 17.76
C ALA A 62 0.22 -19.96 18.44
N ASP A 63 -0.56 -18.86 18.44
CA ASP A 63 -1.96 -18.84 18.90
C ASP A 63 -2.83 -18.16 17.83
N LEU A 64 -3.52 -18.98 17.05
CA LEU A 64 -4.42 -18.54 15.99
C LEU A 64 -5.62 -17.75 16.52
N ARG A 65 -6.12 -18.11 17.72
CA ARG A 65 -7.31 -17.46 18.30
C ARG A 65 -6.98 -16.08 18.80
N ALA A 66 -5.87 -15.94 19.54
CA ALA A 66 -5.37 -14.62 19.94
C ALA A 66 -5.12 -13.73 18.71
N CYS A 67 -4.51 -14.29 17.66
CA CYS A 67 -4.21 -13.54 16.45
C CYS A 67 -5.46 -13.03 15.73
N ALA A 68 -6.45 -13.91 15.50
CA ALA A 68 -7.71 -13.49 14.88
C ALA A 68 -8.46 -12.44 15.73
N TYR A 69 -8.35 -12.52 17.05
CA TYR A 69 -8.99 -11.58 17.96
C TYR A 69 -8.34 -10.20 17.95
N GLU A 70 -7.00 -10.15 17.92
CA GLU A 70 -6.23 -8.90 17.77
C GLU A 70 -6.57 -8.21 16.44
N MET A 71 -6.69 -8.96 15.34
CA MET A 71 -7.06 -8.41 14.03
C MET A 71 -8.42 -7.72 14.02
N LEU A 72 -9.46 -8.35 14.61
CA LEU A 72 -10.80 -7.77 14.64
C LEU A 72 -10.91 -6.53 15.53
N ARG A 73 -10.13 -6.47 16.61
CA ARG A 73 -10.24 -5.37 17.57
C ARG A 73 -9.47 -4.12 17.19
N MET A 74 -8.82 -4.12 16.02
CA MET A 74 -8.03 -3.01 15.48
C MET A 74 -7.09 -2.39 16.53
N LYS A 75 -6.59 -3.18 17.50
CA LYS A 75 -5.63 -2.69 18.47
C LYS A 75 -4.24 -2.86 17.87
N PRO A 76 -3.56 -1.77 17.46
CA PRO A 76 -2.19 -1.85 17.02
C PRO A 76 -1.32 -2.01 18.26
N ASN A 77 -1.16 -3.25 18.71
CA ASN A 77 -0.12 -3.73 19.64
C ASN A 77 -0.17 -5.27 19.56
N GLU A 78 0.49 -5.86 18.56
CA GLU A 78 1.87 -6.36 18.72
C GLU A 78 1.99 -7.40 19.85
N LYS A 79 1.78 -8.68 19.52
CA LYS A 79 2.55 -9.83 20.05
C LYS A 79 2.09 -11.18 19.50
N SER A 80 0.80 -11.39 19.25
CA SER A 80 0.30 -12.74 18.91
C SER A 80 0.40 -13.09 17.42
N CYS A 81 0.09 -12.13 16.53
CA CYS A 81 0.36 -12.23 15.10
C CYS A 81 1.77 -11.70 14.80
N ARG A 82 2.75 -12.58 14.57
CA ARG A 82 4.12 -12.17 14.17
C ARG A 82 4.19 -11.49 12.79
N ASP A 83 3.09 -11.46 12.06
CA ASP A 83 2.98 -10.82 10.75
C ASP A 83 2.45 -9.39 10.85
N LYS A 84 3.32 -8.41 10.60
CA LYS A 84 3.03 -6.97 10.59
C LYS A 84 2.27 -6.48 9.34
N HIS A 85 2.05 -7.34 8.34
CA HIS A 85 1.42 -6.96 7.07
C HIS A 85 -0.06 -7.34 6.99
N SER A 86 -0.50 -8.31 7.77
CA SER A 86 -1.91 -8.71 7.82
C SER A 86 -2.75 -7.76 8.67
N ALA A 87 -3.96 -7.45 8.20
CA ALA A 87 -4.88 -6.54 8.86
C ALA A 87 -6.33 -6.83 8.46
N TRP A 88 -7.28 -6.48 9.32
CA TRP A 88 -8.69 -6.42 8.99
C TRP A 88 -9.08 -4.98 8.62
N TYR A 89 -9.93 -4.83 7.62
CA TYR A 89 -10.46 -3.57 7.16
C TYR A 89 -11.97 -3.63 7.17
N SER A 90 -12.62 -2.65 7.79
CA SER A 90 -14.06 -2.46 7.67
C SER A 90 -14.48 -2.27 6.21
N LYS A 91 -15.78 -2.42 5.91
CA LYS A 91 -16.32 -2.22 4.56
C LYS A 91 -15.91 -0.88 3.94
N GLY A 92 -15.96 0.20 4.71
CA GLY A 92 -15.60 1.54 4.25
C GLY A 92 -14.09 1.68 3.96
N GLU A 93 -13.24 1.14 4.82
CA GLU A 93 -11.79 1.17 4.62
C GLU A 93 -11.34 0.33 3.43
N ALA A 94 -11.95 -0.85 3.26
CA ALA A 94 -11.73 -1.71 2.10
C ALA A 94 -12.06 -0.97 0.80
N GLN A 95 -13.21 -0.31 0.74
CA GLN A 95 -13.64 0.44 -0.44
C GLN A 95 -12.70 1.61 -0.76
N MET A 96 -12.18 2.30 0.26
CA MET A 96 -11.16 3.35 0.07
C MET A 96 -9.86 2.78 -0.50
N LEU A 97 -9.38 1.65 0.02
CA LEU A 97 -8.17 0.98 -0.48
C LEU A 97 -8.32 0.50 -1.92
N GLU A 98 -9.46 -0.12 -2.26
CA GLU A 98 -9.78 -0.57 -3.60
C GLU A 98 -9.78 0.62 -4.57
N THR A 99 -10.44 1.74 -4.20
CA THR A 99 -10.45 2.96 -5.02
C THR A 99 -9.03 3.49 -5.26
N GLU A 100 -8.19 3.57 -4.21
CA GLU A 100 -6.78 3.99 -4.32
C GLU A 100 -5.97 3.14 -5.29
N MET A 101 -6.21 1.82 -5.34
CA MET A 101 -5.56 0.90 -6.28
C MET A 101 -5.98 1.13 -7.74
N GLU A 102 -7.22 1.55 -7.99
CA GLU A 102 -7.69 1.98 -9.32
C GLU A 102 -7.00 3.28 -9.81
N GLY A 103 -6.08 3.85 -9.01
CA GLY A 103 -5.49 5.17 -9.28
C GLY A 103 -6.48 6.30 -9.00
N LYS A 104 -7.59 5.98 -8.34
CA LYS A 104 -8.65 6.90 -7.98
C LYS A 104 -8.57 7.19 -6.50
N PHE A 105 -8.90 8.38 -6.03
CA PHE A 105 -9.06 8.59 -4.60
C PHE A 105 -10.13 9.61 -4.34
N GLY A 106 -10.91 9.38 -3.29
CA GLY A 106 -11.83 10.40 -2.79
C GLY A 106 -11.05 11.54 -2.18
N GLY A 107 -11.16 12.73 -2.77
CA GLY A 107 -10.40 13.88 -2.33
C GLY A 107 -10.78 15.16 -3.05
N VAL A 108 -9.93 16.18 -2.86
CA VAL A 108 -10.21 17.54 -3.32
C VAL A 108 -9.51 17.91 -4.62
N GLY A 109 -8.54 17.11 -5.07
CA GLY A 109 -7.82 17.35 -6.34
C GLY A 109 -6.79 18.47 -6.26
N LEU A 110 -5.90 18.40 -5.27
CA LEU A 110 -4.77 19.32 -5.10
C LEU A 110 -3.44 18.57 -5.16
N GLU A 111 -2.47 19.15 -5.85
CA GLU A 111 -1.05 18.85 -5.66
C GLU A 111 -0.46 19.83 -4.66
N VAL A 112 0.14 19.29 -3.60
CA VAL A 112 0.72 20.07 -2.49
C VAL A 112 2.19 19.67 -2.30
N SER A 113 2.99 20.61 -1.82
CA SER A 113 4.37 20.37 -1.41
C SER A 113 4.60 21.00 -0.04
N GLU A 114 5.57 20.47 0.69
CA GLU A 114 6.10 21.15 1.86
C GLU A 114 7.19 22.14 1.41
N GLN A 115 7.11 23.39 1.85
CA GLN A 115 8.12 24.44 1.65
C GLN A 115 8.24 25.21 2.96
N ASP A 116 9.45 25.33 3.51
CA ASP A 116 9.70 26.01 4.80
C ASP A 116 8.80 25.55 5.95
N GLY A 117 8.49 24.25 6.02
CA GLY A 117 7.59 23.67 7.02
C GLY A 117 6.11 24.04 6.85
N LYS A 118 5.74 24.63 5.71
CA LYS A 118 4.36 24.98 5.34
C LYS A 118 3.87 24.09 4.21
N VAL A 119 2.58 23.75 4.24
CA VAL A 119 1.94 22.99 3.16
C VAL A 119 1.46 23.97 2.09
N VAL A 120 2.14 24.00 0.96
CA VAL A 120 1.87 24.92 -0.15
C VAL A 120 1.15 24.19 -1.28
N VAL A 121 0.08 24.78 -1.80
CA VAL A 121 -0.59 24.32 -3.01
C VAL A 121 0.32 24.61 -4.21
N ILE A 122 0.81 23.54 -4.84
CA ILE A 122 1.58 23.65 -6.09
C ILE A 122 0.63 23.89 -7.24
N LEU A 123 -0.39 23.05 -7.36
CA LEU A 123 -1.34 23.10 -8.46
C LEU A 123 -2.69 22.51 -8.04
N PRO A 124 -3.80 23.28 -8.15
CA PRO A 124 -5.13 22.69 -8.21
C PRO A 124 -5.31 21.96 -9.54
N ILE A 125 -5.79 20.72 -9.50
CA ILE A 125 -6.03 19.95 -10.72
C ILE A 125 -7.21 20.60 -11.48
N ASP A 126 -6.99 20.95 -12.74
CA ASP A 126 -8.00 21.63 -13.56
C ASP A 126 -9.32 20.85 -13.58
N GLY A 127 -10.40 21.56 -13.33
CA GLY A 127 -11.75 20.98 -13.27
C GLY A 127 -12.04 20.16 -12.01
N ALA A 128 -11.07 19.87 -11.14
CA ALA A 128 -11.29 19.16 -9.88
C ALA A 128 -11.98 20.04 -8.81
N PRO A 129 -12.52 19.46 -7.72
CA PRO A 129 -13.26 20.20 -6.71
C PRO A 129 -12.54 21.41 -6.13
N ALA A 130 -11.26 21.28 -5.78
CA ALA A 130 -10.46 22.36 -5.21
C ALA A 130 -10.25 23.52 -6.20
N TYR A 131 -10.06 23.20 -7.48
CA TYR A 131 -9.98 24.20 -8.53
C TYR A 131 -11.31 24.96 -8.65
N ARG A 132 -12.44 24.25 -8.68
CA ARG A 132 -13.79 24.86 -8.75
C ARG A 132 -14.14 25.65 -7.49
N ALA A 133 -13.63 25.23 -6.34
CA ALA A 133 -13.76 25.94 -5.07
C ALA A 133 -12.85 27.19 -4.97
N GLY A 134 -12.00 27.43 -5.97
CA GLY A 134 -11.21 28.65 -6.08
C GLY A 134 -9.89 28.63 -5.30
N LEU A 135 -9.37 27.44 -4.95
CA LEU A 135 -7.99 27.29 -4.49
C LEU A 135 -7.02 27.60 -5.63
N LYS A 136 -5.85 28.13 -5.28
CA LYS A 136 -4.87 28.66 -6.24
C LYS A 136 -3.47 28.16 -5.90
N SER A 137 -2.64 28.07 -6.93
CA SER A 137 -1.21 27.87 -6.74
C SER A 137 -0.63 28.96 -5.84
N GLY A 138 0.22 28.56 -4.89
CA GLY A 138 0.82 29.42 -3.87
C GLY A 138 -0.03 29.65 -2.61
N ASP A 139 -1.25 29.10 -2.53
CA ASP A 139 -2.00 29.08 -1.27
C ASP A 139 -1.27 28.22 -0.23
N VAL A 140 -1.19 28.68 1.01
CA VAL A 140 -0.64 27.90 2.12
C VAL A 140 -1.78 27.29 2.91
N ILE A 141 -1.90 25.97 2.93
CA ILE A 141 -2.94 25.28 3.72
C ILE A 141 -2.59 25.37 5.20
N THR A 142 -3.48 25.98 5.98
CA THR A 142 -3.29 26.17 7.43
C THR A 142 -4.19 25.27 8.26
N LYS A 143 -5.43 25.00 7.80
CA LYS A 143 -6.38 24.12 8.51
C LYS A 143 -7.20 23.28 7.55
N VAL A 144 -7.61 22.10 8.00
CA VAL A 144 -8.64 21.27 7.35
C VAL A 144 -9.67 20.89 8.39
N ASP A 145 -10.94 21.17 8.10
CA ASP A 145 -12.09 20.98 8.99
C ASP A 145 -11.90 21.66 10.37
N GLY A 146 -11.26 22.84 10.36
CA GLY A 146 -10.98 23.65 11.56
C GLY A 146 -9.73 23.22 12.34
N TYR A 147 -9.11 22.09 11.99
CA TYR A 147 -7.91 21.60 12.66
C TYR A 147 -6.65 22.04 11.92
N PRO A 148 -5.64 22.59 12.62
CA PRO A 148 -4.35 22.92 12.02
C PRO A 148 -3.72 21.71 11.35
N VAL A 149 -3.13 21.92 10.16
CA VAL A 149 -2.31 20.90 9.50
C VAL A 149 -0.87 21.04 9.96
N VAL A 150 -0.25 19.92 10.34
CA VAL A 150 1.11 19.92 10.91
C VAL A 150 2.18 19.72 9.84
N ASN A 151 1.90 18.89 8.85
CA ASN A 151 2.81 18.58 7.76
C ASN A 151 2.01 18.13 6.53
N ILE A 152 2.70 17.92 5.41
CA ILE A 152 2.07 17.48 4.17
C ILE A 152 1.27 16.18 4.31
N MET A 153 1.76 15.21 5.10
CA MET A 153 1.10 13.91 5.27
C MET A 153 -0.23 14.04 6.02
N ASP A 154 -0.27 14.86 7.08
CA ASP A 154 -1.49 15.17 7.83
C ASP A 154 -2.50 15.91 6.95
N ALA A 155 -2.05 16.89 6.17
CA ALA A 155 -2.90 17.62 5.23
C ALA A 155 -3.54 16.68 4.20
N VAL A 156 -2.75 15.81 3.56
CA VAL A 156 -3.25 14.82 2.58
C VAL A 156 -4.27 13.89 3.23
N LYS A 157 -3.98 13.35 4.43
CA LYS A 157 -4.89 12.46 5.14
C LYS A 157 -6.24 13.09 5.43
N ARG A 158 -6.27 14.36 5.85
CA ARG A 158 -7.51 15.09 6.19
C ARG A 158 -8.31 15.49 4.96
N MET A 159 -7.64 15.87 3.88
CA MET A 159 -8.30 16.24 2.63
C MET A 159 -8.89 15.04 1.89
N ARG A 160 -8.35 13.83 2.11
CA ARG A 160 -8.96 12.58 1.63
C ARG A 160 -10.23 12.22 2.40
N GLY A 161 -11.11 11.46 1.78
CA GLY A 161 -12.37 11.00 2.36
C GLY A 161 -13.35 10.56 1.30
N ASN A 162 -14.49 10.03 1.73
CA ASN A 162 -15.49 9.47 0.81
C ASN A 162 -15.99 10.53 -0.19
N PRO A 163 -16.07 10.23 -1.50
CA PRO A 163 -16.71 11.11 -2.48
C PRO A 163 -18.12 11.52 -2.05
N GLY A 164 -18.50 12.76 -2.35
CA GLY A 164 -19.78 13.36 -1.93
C GLY A 164 -19.77 13.96 -0.52
N THR A 165 -18.74 13.70 0.29
CA THR A 165 -18.59 14.39 1.59
C THR A 165 -17.93 15.75 1.43
N GLU A 166 -18.30 16.72 2.27
CA GLU A 166 -17.71 18.06 2.28
C GLU A 166 -16.48 18.12 3.21
N THR A 167 -15.52 19.00 2.89
CA THR A 167 -14.43 19.41 3.79
C THR A 167 -14.17 20.90 3.67
N LYS A 168 -13.77 21.52 4.78
CA LYS A 168 -13.41 22.94 4.83
C LYS A 168 -11.90 23.07 4.79
N ILE A 169 -11.38 23.74 3.78
CA ILE A 169 -9.95 24.02 3.65
C ILE A 169 -9.73 25.49 3.93
N THR A 170 -8.92 25.79 4.96
CA THR A 170 -8.47 27.14 5.27
C THR A 170 -7.05 27.32 4.76
N VAL A 171 -6.83 28.38 4.00
CA VAL A 171 -5.53 28.75 3.44
C VAL A 171 -5.14 30.17 3.81
N ASP A 172 -3.85 30.42 3.93
CA ASP A 172 -3.27 31.76 3.86
C ASP A 172 -2.93 32.07 2.39
N ARG A 173 -3.63 33.07 1.85
CA ARG A 173 -3.41 33.59 0.51
C ARG A 173 -2.83 35.01 0.61
N ARG A 174 -1.50 35.10 0.51
CA ARG A 174 -0.76 36.37 0.56
C ARG A 174 -1.06 37.20 1.83
N GLY A 175 -1.05 36.55 2.99
CA GLY A 175 -1.30 37.16 4.30
C GLY A 175 -2.77 37.31 4.67
N LYS A 176 -3.68 36.68 3.92
CA LYS A 176 -5.14 36.72 4.18
C LYS A 176 -5.67 35.31 4.36
N GLU A 177 -6.36 35.06 5.47
CA GLU A 177 -7.03 33.79 5.72
C GLU A 177 -8.27 33.69 4.82
N VAL A 178 -8.32 32.64 4.00
CA VAL A 178 -9.44 32.31 3.10
C VAL A 178 -9.88 30.89 3.42
N THR A 179 -11.17 30.69 3.67
CA THR A 179 -11.74 29.35 3.85
C THR A 179 -12.66 29.03 2.70
N VAL A 180 -12.50 27.83 2.14
CA VAL A 180 -13.35 27.32 1.07
C VAL A 180 -13.93 25.97 1.46
N ASN A 181 -15.17 25.74 1.07
CA ASN A 181 -15.79 24.43 1.18
C ASN A 181 -15.52 23.65 -0.11
N VAL A 182 -15.12 22.39 0.02
CA VAL A 182 -14.83 21.52 -1.10
C VAL A 182 -15.57 20.20 -0.92
N VAL A 183 -16.38 19.84 -1.89
CA VAL A 183 -17.01 18.52 -1.94
C VAL A 183 -16.02 17.54 -2.54
N ARG A 184 -15.69 16.46 -1.82
CA ARG A 184 -14.76 15.44 -2.29
C ARG A 184 -15.34 14.74 -3.51
N GLU A 185 -14.52 14.54 -4.51
CA GLU A 185 -14.84 13.75 -5.70
C GLU A 185 -13.81 12.65 -5.89
N VAL A 186 -14.10 11.76 -6.83
CA VAL A 186 -13.13 10.77 -7.27
C VAL A 186 -12.09 11.48 -8.14
N ILE A 187 -10.87 11.61 -7.64
CA ILE A 187 -9.73 12.21 -8.34
C ILE A 187 -8.92 11.09 -8.99
N THR A 188 -8.57 11.24 -10.26
CA THR A 188 -7.68 10.30 -10.96
C THR A 188 -6.24 10.80 -10.86
N ALA A 189 -5.35 10.03 -10.24
CA ALA A 189 -3.92 10.34 -10.22
C ALA A 189 -3.21 9.65 -11.39
N HIS A 190 -2.38 10.42 -12.11
CA HIS A 190 -1.38 9.84 -13.00
C HIS A 190 -0.38 9.00 -12.20
N ALA A 191 -0.16 7.78 -12.65
CA ALA A 191 0.77 6.82 -12.07
C ALA A 191 2.22 7.16 -12.41
N VAL A 192 2.45 7.93 -13.48
CA VAL A 192 3.78 8.37 -13.91
C VAL A 192 3.90 9.89 -14.03
N SER A 193 5.14 10.38 -13.99
CA SER A 193 5.54 11.71 -14.45
C SER A 193 6.74 11.54 -15.37
N ALA A 194 6.66 12.07 -16.60
CA ALA A 194 7.71 11.94 -17.60
C ALA A 194 8.27 13.31 -17.99
N LYS A 195 9.58 13.36 -18.25
CA LYS A 195 10.27 14.52 -18.84
C LYS A 195 11.48 14.07 -19.65
N THR A 196 11.95 14.95 -20.52
CA THR A 196 13.22 14.76 -21.21
C THR A 196 14.31 15.54 -20.49
N ILE A 197 15.44 14.89 -20.21
CA ILE A 197 16.62 15.50 -19.61
C ILE A 197 17.67 15.62 -20.71
N ASN A 198 18.16 16.83 -20.94
CA ASN A 198 19.30 17.06 -21.83
C ASN A 198 20.59 16.86 -21.04
N SER A 199 21.47 16.00 -21.54
CA SER A 199 22.80 15.76 -20.99
C SER A 199 23.87 16.05 -22.04
N SER A 200 25.14 16.13 -21.63
CA SER A 200 26.28 16.23 -22.54
C SER A 200 26.41 15.04 -23.52
N PHE A 201 25.70 13.93 -23.26
CA PHE A 201 25.73 12.70 -24.06
C PHE A 201 24.42 12.42 -24.81
N GLY A 202 23.58 13.46 -24.95
CA GLY A 202 22.30 13.42 -25.65
C GLY A 202 21.09 13.48 -24.71
N ALA A 203 19.91 13.44 -25.33
CA ALA A 203 18.63 13.43 -24.62
C ALA A 203 18.37 12.09 -23.93
N ILE A 204 17.84 12.14 -22.71
CA ILE A 204 17.47 10.98 -21.89
C ILE A 204 16.01 11.14 -21.50
N GLY A 205 15.23 10.06 -21.65
CA GLY A 205 13.89 9.98 -21.09
C GLY A 205 13.97 9.74 -19.59
N TYR A 206 13.23 10.50 -18.80
CA TYR A 206 13.10 10.25 -17.36
C TYR A 206 11.64 10.04 -17.05
N ILE A 207 11.30 8.90 -16.46
CA ILE A 207 9.95 8.56 -16.03
C ILE A 207 9.99 8.20 -14.55
N LYS A 208 9.30 8.98 -13.73
CA LYS A 208 9.07 8.68 -12.32
C LYS A 208 7.78 7.89 -12.17
N VAL A 209 7.88 6.69 -11.62
CA VAL A 209 6.75 5.80 -11.35
C VAL A 209 6.33 5.99 -9.89
N LYS A 210 5.12 6.51 -9.67
CA LYS A 210 4.62 6.88 -8.33
C LYS A 210 4.06 5.68 -7.56
N THR A 211 3.27 4.84 -8.24
CA THR A 211 2.59 3.68 -7.66
C THR A 211 2.20 2.69 -8.75
N PHE A 212 2.05 1.40 -8.42
CA PHE A 212 1.48 0.39 -9.30
C PHE A 212 -0.05 0.37 -9.21
N SER A 213 -0.70 1.41 -9.75
CA SER A 213 -2.16 1.47 -9.89
C SER A 213 -2.63 0.84 -11.21
N GLU A 214 -3.94 0.62 -11.36
CA GLU A 214 -4.54 0.02 -12.57
C GLU A 214 -4.15 0.71 -13.88
N VAL A 215 -3.98 2.04 -13.86
CA VAL A 215 -3.64 2.82 -15.06
C VAL A 215 -2.15 2.78 -15.41
N LEU A 216 -1.28 2.28 -14.52
CA LEU A 216 0.18 2.35 -14.70
C LEU A 216 0.68 1.68 -15.99
N PRO A 217 0.30 0.44 -16.33
CA PRO A 217 0.84 -0.23 -17.51
C PRO A 217 0.62 0.57 -18.80
N ASP A 218 -0.57 1.13 -18.97
CA ASP A 218 -0.92 1.95 -20.14
C ASP A 218 -0.18 3.30 -20.15
N GLU A 219 -0.16 4.02 -19.03
CA GLU A 219 0.53 5.30 -18.95
C GLU A 219 2.04 5.14 -19.17
N LEU A 220 2.67 4.14 -18.58
CA LEU A 220 4.09 3.88 -18.77
C LEU A 220 4.41 3.48 -20.22
N ARG A 221 3.61 2.59 -20.83
CA ARG A 221 3.78 2.21 -22.25
C ARG A 221 3.64 3.42 -23.16
N LYS A 222 2.67 4.31 -22.89
CA LYS A 222 2.47 5.56 -23.63
C LYS A 222 3.68 6.48 -23.54
N GLU A 223 4.18 6.75 -22.34
CA GLU A 223 5.34 7.63 -22.14
C GLU A 223 6.63 7.04 -22.73
N MET A 224 6.87 5.75 -22.53
CA MET A 224 8.01 5.04 -23.13
C MET A 224 7.98 5.10 -24.67
N SER A 225 6.80 4.87 -25.27
CA SER A 225 6.63 4.94 -26.72
C SER A 225 6.79 6.36 -27.25
N ALA A 226 6.30 7.37 -26.52
CA ALA A 226 6.47 8.79 -26.88
C ALA A 226 7.94 9.23 -26.81
N ILE A 227 8.69 8.74 -25.81
CA ILE A 227 10.14 8.96 -25.70
C ILE A 227 10.87 8.30 -26.87
N ARG A 228 10.56 7.03 -27.18
CA ARG A 228 11.13 6.32 -28.34
C ARG A 228 10.83 7.04 -29.66
N ALA A 229 9.61 7.53 -29.86
CA ALA A 229 9.21 8.23 -31.08
C ALA A 229 10.01 9.53 -31.31
N LYS A 230 10.56 10.13 -30.25
CA LYS A 230 11.51 11.26 -30.33
C LYS A 230 12.95 10.84 -30.66
N GLY A 231 13.19 9.56 -30.93
CA GLY A 231 14.52 9.00 -31.18
C GLY A 231 15.36 8.77 -29.90
N ILE A 232 14.75 8.90 -28.72
CA ILE A 232 15.45 8.77 -27.44
C ILE A 232 15.42 7.30 -27.01
N MET A 233 16.59 6.63 -27.04
CA MET A 233 16.74 5.21 -26.69
C MET A 233 17.30 4.97 -25.28
N LYS A 234 17.56 6.04 -24.53
CA LYS A 234 18.12 6.01 -23.17
C LYS A 234 17.06 6.48 -22.19
N VAL A 235 16.72 5.66 -21.19
CA VAL A 235 15.65 5.94 -20.24
C VAL A 235 16.09 5.67 -18.81
N VAL A 236 15.71 6.57 -17.91
CA VAL A 236 15.75 6.36 -16.46
C VAL A 236 14.32 6.09 -15.98
N LEU A 237 14.10 4.95 -15.33
CA LEU A 237 12.87 4.63 -14.61
C LEU A 237 13.10 4.83 -13.12
N ASP A 238 12.43 5.81 -12.52
CA ASP A 238 12.61 6.19 -11.13
C ASP A 238 11.50 5.62 -10.25
N PHE A 239 11.84 4.63 -9.43
CA PHE A 239 10.98 3.98 -8.44
C PHE A 239 11.30 4.42 -7.00
N ARG A 240 12.09 5.47 -6.81
CA ARG A 240 12.40 5.98 -5.47
C ARG A 240 11.12 6.45 -4.78
N ASN A 241 10.96 6.05 -3.52
CA ASN A 241 9.77 6.30 -2.70
C ASN A 241 8.46 5.70 -3.26
N ASN A 242 8.54 4.71 -4.15
CA ASN A 242 7.36 3.99 -4.64
C ASN A 242 7.09 2.74 -3.76
N PRO A 243 6.01 2.72 -2.97
CA PRO A 243 5.71 1.64 -2.02
C PRO A 243 5.20 0.35 -2.69
N GLY A 244 5.07 0.33 -4.02
CA GLY A 244 4.54 -0.78 -4.79
C GLY A 244 3.10 -0.53 -5.22
N GLY A 245 2.25 -1.55 -5.11
CA GLY A 245 0.85 -1.54 -5.55
C GLY A 245 0.45 -2.91 -6.10
N ILE A 246 -0.34 -2.92 -7.16
CA ILE A 246 -0.91 -4.12 -7.77
C ILE A 246 0.19 -4.99 -8.38
N LEU A 247 0.25 -6.25 -7.94
CA LEU A 247 1.22 -7.25 -8.39
C LEU A 247 1.18 -7.46 -9.90
N TRP A 248 -0.01 -7.67 -10.44
CA TRP A 248 -0.21 -7.99 -11.86
C TRP A 248 0.30 -6.89 -12.79
N ASN A 249 0.21 -5.63 -12.37
CA ASN A 249 0.72 -4.51 -13.15
C ASN A 249 2.25 -4.52 -13.19
N ALA A 250 2.91 -4.96 -12.12
CA ALA A 250 4.35 -5.16 -12.14
C ALA A 250 4.76 -6.28 -13.11
N LEU A 251 4.00 -7.38 -13.16
CA LEU A 251 4.25 -8.47 -14.10
C LEU A 251 3.99 -8.06 -15.54
N GLU A 252 2.93 -7.30 -15.79
CA GLU A 252 2.64 -6.78 -17.12
C GLU A 252 3.76 -5.85 -17.63
N ILE A 253 4.21 -4.92 -16.78
CA ILE A 253 5.28 -4.00 -17.15
C ILE A 253 6.60 -4.76 -17.33
N LEU A 254 6.91 -5.72 -16.46
CA LEU A 254 8.08 -6.58 -16.63
C LEU A 254 8.04 -7.37 -17.94
N TYR A 255 6.85 -7.83 -18.36
CA TYR A 255 6.66 -8.53 -19.63
C TYR A 255 7.10 -7.67 -20.82
N ASP A 256 6.89 -6.35 -20.76
CA ASP A 256 7.34 -5.41 -21.80
C ASP A 256 8.88 -5.28 -21.87
N PHE A 257 9.61 -5.73 -20.84
CA PHE A 257 11.09 -5.78 -20.81
C PHE A 257 11.66 -7.20 -20.86
N ALA A 258 10.84 -8.24 -20.83
CA ALA A 258 11.29 -9.63 -20.76
C ALA A 258 11.72 -10.18 -22.13
N ARG A 259 12.69 -11.11 -22.14
CA ARG A 259 12.89 -12.04 -23.27
C ARG A 259 11.92 -13.20 -23.12
N SER A 260 11.54 -13.81 -24.24
CA SER A 260 10.75 -15.06 -24.20
C SER A 260 11.46 -16.11 -23.34
N GLY A 261 10.73 -16.66 -22.36
CA GLY A 261 11.23 -17.63 -21.40
C GLY A 261 11.83 -17.05 -20.12
N ASP A 262 12.00 -15.72 -20.02
CA ASP A 262 12.41 -15.10 -18.76
C ASP A 262 11.35 -15.37 -17.67
N ILE A 263 11.82 -15.72 -16.47
CA ILE A 263 11.05 -15.79 -15.24
C ILE A 263 10.99 -14.38 -14.65
N LEU A 264 9.77 -13.87 -14.48
CA LEU A 264 9.52 -12.57 -13.87
C LEU A 264 9.54 -12.69 -12.35
N MET A 265 8.83 -13.69 -11.83
CA MET A 265 8.84 -14.02 -10.41
C MET A 265 8.47 -15.48 -10.15
N VAL A 266 8.67 -15.91 -8.91
CA VAL A 266 8.09 -17.14 -8.37
C VAL A 266 7.28 -16.77 -7.13
N MET A 267 6.02 -17.18 -7.10
CA MET A 267 5.19 -17.11 -5.90
C MET A 267 5.41 -18.39 -5.08
N ARG A 268 5.72 -18.26 -3.80
CA ARG A 268 5.79 -19.38 -2.86
C ARG A 268 4.75 -19.17 -1.76
N GLU A 269 3.70 -19.96 -1.84
CA GLU A 269 2.71 -20.10 -0.78
C GLU A 269 3.18 -21.20 0.19
N ARG A 270 2.38 -21.47 1.22
CA ARG A 270 2.75 -22.44 2.26
C ARG A 270 2.98 -23.86 1.71
N ASP A 271 2.12 -24.30 0.80
CA ASP A 271 2.06 -25.69 0.32
C ASP A 271 2.33 -25.83 -1.18
N ARG A 272 2.53 -24.72 -1.88
CA ARG A 272 2.77 -24.70 -3.34
C ARG A 272 3.68 -23.57 -3.76
N SER A 273 4.27 -23.73 -4.94
CA SER A 273 5.02 -22.67 -5.61
C SER A 273 4.67 -22.62 -7.09
N THR A 274 4.51 -21.40 -7.60
CA THR A 274 4.10 -21.13 -8.97
C THR A 274 5.14 -20.23 -9.62
N VAL A 275 5.64 -20.64 -10.79
CA VAL A 275 6.58 -19.85 -11.59
C VAL A 275 5.80 -18.99 -12.59
N PHE A 276 6.11 -17.69 -12.62
CA PHE A 276 5.55 -16.71 -13.55
C PHE A 276 6.62 -16.36 -14.58
N ASP A 277 6.71 -17.18 -15.64
CA ASP A 277 7.49 -16.84 -16.84
C ASP A 277 6.66 -16.04 -17.84
N THR A 278 7.28 -15.60 -18.94
CA THR A 278 6.58 -14.85 -19.98
C THR A 278 5.36 -15.59 -20.54
N ALA A 279 5.40 -16.92 -20.71
CA ALA A 279 4.29 -17.67 -21.28
C ALA A 279 3.10 -17.72 -20.30
N HIS A 280 3.39 -17.96 -19.01
CA HIS A 280 2.40 -17.92 -17.94
C HIS A 280 1.76 -16.54 -17.85
N VAL A 281 2.56 -15.47 -17.78
CA VAL A 281 2.07 -14.10 -17.64
C VAL A 281 1.26 -13.66 -18.86
N LYS A 282 1.69 -14.01 -20.08
CA LYS A 282 0.91 -13.77 -21.31
C LYS A 282 -0.48 -14.40 -21.24
N LYS A 283 -0.56 -15.63 -20.74
CA LYS A 283 -1.82 -16.36 -20.59
C LYS A 283 -2.72 -15.75 -19.51
N GLU A 284 -2.21 -15.56 -18.29
CA GLU A 284 -3.00 -15.06 -17.16
C GLU A 284 -3.53 -13.64 -17.41
N LEU A 285 -2.76 -12.79 -18.09
CA LEU A 285 -3.16 -11.43 -18.44
C LEU A 285 -3.82 -11.32 -19.83
N ASN A 286 -3.99 -12.42 -20.54
CA ASN A 286 -4.54 -12.46 -21.91
C ASN A 286 -3.89 -11.43 -22.86
N LEU A 287 -2.55 -11.36 -22.82
CA LEU A 287 -1.80 -10.37 -23.61
C LEU A 287 -1.75 -10.77 -25.08
N ASN A 288 -2.18 -9.86 -25.95
CA ASN A 288 -2.16 -10.02 -27.41
C ASN A 288 -0.85 -9.54 -28.07
N ARG A 289 0.22 -9.36 -27.27
CA ARG A 289 1.52 -8.85 -27.72
C ARG A 289 2.65 -9.77 -27.30
N GLU A 290 3.77 -9.71 -28.02
CA GLU A 290 5.01 -10.38 -27.62
C GLU A 290 5.73 -9.61 -26.51
N SER A 291 6.51 -10.34 -25.72
CA SER A 291 7.34 -9.77 -24.65
C SER A 291 8.49 -8.94 -25.21
N GLY A 292 8.97 -7.98 -24.42
CA GLY A 292 10.23 -7.28 -24.73
C GLY A 292 10.07 -6.07 -25.66
N MET A 293 8.89 -5.46 -25.73
CA MET A 293 8.62 -4.23 -26.49
C MET A 293 9.66 -3.11 -26.24
N PHE A 294 10.22 -3.02 -25.03
CA PHE A 294 11.22 -2.04 -24.64
C PHE A 294 12.60 -2.64 -24.35
N ARG A 295 12.84 -3.91 -24.72
CA ARG A 295 14.09 -4.62 -24.38
C ARG A 295 15.34 -4.02 -25.03
N ASP A 296 15.19 -3.46 -26.21
CA ASP A 296 16.26 -2.80 -26.99
C ASP A 296 16.56 -1.37 -26.52
N MET A 297 15.74 -0.81 -25.62
CA MET A 297 16.06 0.47 -24.98
C MET A 297 17.08 0.30 -23.86
N ARG A 298 17.97 1.27 -23.72
CA ARG A 298 18.94 1.32 -22.62
C ARG A 298 18.26 1.92 -21.39
N VAL A 299 17.96 1.08 -20.41
CA VAL A 299 17.20 1.47 -19.22
C VAL A 299 18.07 1.38 -17.97
N VAL A 300 18.00 2.41 -17.12
CA VAL A 300 18.53 2.38 -15.76
C VAL A 300 17.39 2.59 -14.76
N ILE A 301 17.36 1.80 -13.69
CA ILE A 301 16.35 1.87 -12.64
C ILE A 301 16.92 2.61 -11.43
N LEU A 302 16.21 3.62 -10.91
CA LEU A 302 16.53 4.26 -9.63
C LEU A 302 15.68 3.70 -8.50
N VAL A 303 16.31 3.37 -7.37
CA VAL A 303 15.63 2.82 -6.18
C VAL A 303 16.20 3.41 -4.89
N ASN A 304 15.41 3.37 -3.82
CA ASN A 304 15.85 3.73 -2.48
C ASN A 304 15.10 2.93 -1.40
N LYS A 305 15.30 3.26 -0.13
CA LYS A 305 14.66 2.57 1.00
C LYS A 305 13.12 2.65 0.98
N GLY A 306 12.55 3.62 0.29
CA GLY A 306 11.11 3.77 0.08
C GLY A 306 10.56 2.96 -1.10
N SER A 307 11.42 2.35 -1.92
CA SER A 307 11.00 1.39 -2.96
C SER A 307 10.62 0.06 -2.30
N ALA A 308 9.37 -0.39 -2.44
CA ALA A 308 8.88 -1.58 -1.76
C ALA A 308 7.96 -2.46 -2.64
N SER A 309 7.80 -3.73 -2.27
CA SER A 309 6.79 -4.64 -2.82
C SER A 309 6.89 -4.79 -4.35
N ALA A 310 5.87 -4.40 -5.12
CA ALA A 310 5.87 -4.45 -6.59
C ALA A 310 7.08 -3.72 -7.23
N SER A 311 7.54 -2.61 -6.64
CA SER A 311 8.77 -1.93 -7.07
C SER A 311 10.00 -2.82 -6.95
N GLU A 312 10.05 -3.68 -5.93
CA GLU A 312 11.16 -4.60 -5.68
C GLU A 312 11.09 -5.82 -6.60
N ILE A 313 9.87 -6.29 -6.95
CA ILE A 313 9.68 -7.30 -8.01
C ILE A 313 10.24 -6.77 -9.33
N PHE A 314 9.83 -5.56 -9.72
CA PHE A 314 10.29 -4.93 -10.95
C PHE A 314 11.81 -4.73 -10.96
N ALA A 315 12.36 -4.02 -9.96
CA ALA A 315 13.79 -3.74 -9.89
C ALA A 315 14.63 -5.02 -9.76
N GLY A 316 14.15 -6.01 -9.00
CA GLY A 316 14.82 -7.28 -8.80
C GLY A 316 14.91 -8.13 -10.07
N ALA A 317 13.81 -8.27 -10.82
CA ALA A 317 13.80 -9.00 -12.08
C ALA A 317 14.62 -8.27 -13.16
N MET A 318 14.48 -6.94 -13.27
CA MET A 318 15.29 -6.15 -14.20
C MET A 318 16.78 -6.25 -13.90
N LYS A 319 17.18 -6.17 -12.62
CA LYS A 319 18.56 -6.41 -12.19
C LYS A 319 19.06 -7.78 -12.62
N ASP A 320 18.27 -8.81 -12.38
CA ASP A 320 18.61 -10.19 -12.70
C ASP A 320 18.77 -10.42 -14.21
N TRP A 321 18.02 -9.67 -15.02
CA TRP A 321 18.13 -9.65 -16.48
C TRP A 321 19.28 -8.77 -17.01
N GLY A 322 20.09 -8.19 -16.12
CA GLY A 322 21.27 -7.41 -16.45
C GLY A 322 21.06 -5.90 -16.60
N PHE A 323 19.87 -5.37 -16.27
CA PHE A 323 19.65 -3.93 -16.28
C PHE A 323 20.30 -3.27 -15.05
N PRO A 324 20.96 -2.10 -15.21
CA PRO A 324 21.55 -1.39 -14.08
C PRO A 324 20.46 -0.86 -13.12
N VAL A 325 20.64 -1.16 -11.84
CA VAL A 325 19.88 -0.58 -10.73
C VAL A 325 20.81 0.29 -9.90
N VAL A 326 20.43 1.56 -9.71
CA VAL A 326 21.22 2.59 -9.03
C VAL A 326 20.47 3.11 -7.81
N GLY A 327 21.19 3.37 -6.73
CA GLY A 327 20.66 4.06 -5.55
C GLY A 327 20.99 3.35 -4.26
N ALA A 328 20.04 3.23 -3.34
CA ALA A 328 20.24 2.57 -2.05
C ALA A 328 19.39 1.29 -1.95
N ASN A 329 19.76 0.38 -1.04
CA ASN A 329 18.99 -0.85 -0.81
C ASN A 329 17.51 -0.55 -0.53
N THR A 330 16.63 -1.38 -1.09
CA THR A 330 15.17 -1.19 -1.03
C THR A 330 14.60 -1.59 0.34
N PHE A 331 13.27 -1.50 0.48
CA PHE A 331 12.59 -1.72 1.74
C PHE A 331 12.80 -3.13 2.32
N GLY A 332 12.68 -4.17 1.50
CA GLY A 332 12.77 -5.58 1.88
C GLY A 332 11.41 -6.26 2.08
N LYS A 333 10.35 -5.83 1.40
CA LYS A 333 9.02 -6.46 1.51
C LYS A 333 8.87 -7.50 0.40
N GLY A 334 9.30 -8.73 0.69
CA GLY A 334 9.22 -9.87 -0.23
C GLY A 334 8.00 -10.75 -0.04
N VAL A 335 6.93 -10.21 0.57
CA VAL A 335 5.67 -10.92 0.83
C VAL A 335 4.48 -10.19 0.26
N GLY A 336 3.56 -10.95 -0.32
CA GLY A 336 2.30 -10.45 -0.86
C GLY A 336 1.12 -10.77 0.04
N GLN A 337 0.09 -9.95 -0.07
CA GLN A 337 -1.14 -10.10 0.69
C GLN A 337 -2.31 -10.38 -0.26
N THR A 338 -3.19 -11.29 0.14
CA THR A 338 -4.49 -11.50 -0.50
C THR A 338 -5.54 -10.68 0.25
N MET A 339 -6.36 -9.92 -0.50
CA MET A 339 -7.55 -9.24 0.02
C MET A 339 -8.73 -10.21 -0.03
N ILE A 340 -9.13 -10.75 1.11
CA ILE A 340 -10.17 -11.78 1.22
C ILE A 340 -11.48 -11.13 1.65
N PRO A 341 -12.58 -11.26 0.87
CA PRO A 341 -13.90 -10.80 1.29
C PRO A 341 -14.44 -11.62 2.47
N LEU A 342 -15.00 -10.91 3.44
CA LEU A 342 -15.74 -11.49 4.57
C LEU A 342 -17.25 -11.28 4.37
N SER A 343 -18.07 -12.11 5.01
CA SER A 343 -19.53 -12.12 4.79
C SER A 343 -20.23 -10.82 5.17
N ASN A 344 -19.69 -10.07 6.14
CA ASN A 344 -20.21 -8.77 6.56
C ASN A 344 -19.79 -7.60 5.65
N GLY A 345 -19.13 -7.88 4.51
CA GLY A 345 -18.66 -6.87 3.56
C GLY A 345 -17.31 -6.22 3.92
N SER A 346 -16.70 -6.61 5.04
CA SER A 346 -15.32 -6.23 5.38
C SER A 346 -14.28 -7.01 4.54
N ARG A 347 -13.00 -6.71 4.72
CA ARG A 347 -11.89 -7.42 4.07
C ARG A 347 -10.84 -7.84 5.09
N LEU A 348 -10.35 -9.07 4.94
CA LEU A 348 -9.12 -9.51 5.57
C LEU A 348 -7.97 -9.38 4.57
N ARG A 349 -6.99 -8.54 4.87
CA ARG A 349 -5.71 -8.54 4.17
C ARG A 349 -4.79 -9.53 4.88
N LEU A 350 -4.45 -10.62 4.22
CA LEU A 350 -3.66 -11.70 4.80
C LEU A 350 -2.38 -11.94 3.99
N THR A 351 -1.23 -12.06 4.65
CA THR A 351 0.00 -12.50 4.00
C THR A 351 -0.11 -13.98 3.68
N THR A 352 -0.14 -14.31 2.39
CA THR A 352 -0.42 -15.65 1.87
C THR A 352 0.76 -16.25 1.09
N PHE A 353 1.65 -15.40 0.58
CA PHE A 353 2.79 -15.83 -0.20
C PHE A 353 4.02 -14.94 -0.01
N GLU A 354 5.20 -15.52 -0.18
CA GLU A 354 6.41 -14.78 -0.50
C GLU A 354 6.68 -14.81 -2.01
N PHE A 355 7.48 -13.87 -2.49
CA PHE A 355 7.92 -13.87 -3.87
C PHE A 355 9.44 -13.86 -4.00
N LEU A 356 9.90 -14.60 -5.00
CA LEU A 356 11.28 -14.61 -5.47
C LEU A 356 11.33 -13.94 -6.84
N VAL A 357 12.40 -13.22 -7.15
CA VAL A 357 12.46 -12.35 -8.34
C VAL A 357 13.45 -12.86 -9.38
N GLY A 358 13.08 -12.72 -10.66
CA GLY A 358 13.94 -13.02 -11.81
C GLY A 358 14.18 -14.53 -12.07
N ASN A 359 14.97 -14.77 -13.12
CA ASN A 359 15.51 -16.08 -13.51
C ASN A 359 16.25 -16.77 -12.36
N SER A 360 17.00 -16.00 -11.56
CA SER A 360 17.76 -16.52 -10.41
C SER A 360 16.89 -16.87 -9.21
N LYS A 361 15.59 -16.55 -9.23
CA LYS A 361 14.65 -16.80 -8.11
C LYS A 361 15.18 -16.23 -6.79
N THR A 362 15.64 -14.99 -6.84
CA THR A 362 16.31 -14.35 -5.71
C THR A 362 15.30 -14.02 -4.61
N LYS A 363 15.59 -14.42 -3.37
CA LYS A 363 14.80 -14.04 -2.19
C LYS A 363 15.11 -12.59 -1.82
N ILE A 364 14.07 -11.78 -1.63
CA ILE A 364 14.21 -10.39 -1.21
C ILE A 364 13.53 -10.06 0.12
N ASN A 365 12.73 -10.98 0.68
CA ASN A 365 12.04 -10.71 1.94
C ASN A 365 13.05 -10.47 3.07
N ASP A 366 12.87 -9.36 3.80
CA ASP A 366 13.77 -8.83 4.84
C ASP A 366 15.18 -8.46 4.36
N ILE A 367 15.46 -8.53 3.05
CA ILE A 367 16.76 -8.24 2.45
C ILE A 367 16.67 -6.97 1.58
N GLY A 368 15.66 -6.91 0.71
CA GLY A 368 15.53 -5.92 -0.36
C GLY A 368 16.31 -6.29 -1.62
N VAL A 369 16.23 -5.41 -2.60
CA VAL A 369 17.01 -5.43 -3.83
C VAL A 369 18.23 -4.55 -3.62
N ILE A 370 19.38 -5.20 -3.46
CA ILE A 370 20.68 -4.51 -3.40
C ILE A 370 20.98 -3.96 -4.80
N PRO A 371 21.17 -2.63 -4.97
CA PRO A 371 21.42 -2.02 -6.28
C PRO A 371 22.75 -2.52 -6.86
N THR A 372 22.84 -2.58 -8.20
CA THR A 372 24.11 -2.87 -8.90
C THR A 372 25.15 -1.77 -8.71
N HIS A 373 24.69 -0.54 -8.49
CA HIS A 373 25.53 0.64 -8.27
C HIS A 373 24.97 1.38 -7.04
N GLU A 374 25.59 1.13 -5.90
CA GLU A 374 25.17 1.78 -4.66
C GLU A 374 25.58 3.25 -4.64
N VAL A 375 24.60 4.13 -4.46
CA VAL A 375 24.76 5.57 -4.32
C VAL A 375 23.79 6.01 -3.23
N VAL A 376 24.31 6.21 -2.02
CA VAL A 376 23.52 6.70 -0.89
C VAL A 376 23.40 8.22 -1.02
N ASP A 377 22.18 8.72 -1.25
CA ASP A 377 21.91 10.15 -1.11
C ASP A 377 21.96 10.49 0.40
N PRO A 378 22.78 11.46 0.86
CA PRO A 378 22.79 11.78 2.28
C PRO A 378 21.39 12.21 2.77
N LYS A 379 21.15 12.25 4.09
CA LYS A 379 19.88 12.79 4.60
C LYS A 379 19.67 14.25 4.12
N PRO A 380 18.43 14.72 3.94
CA PRO A 380 18.17 16.14 3.75
C PRO A 380 18.74 16.88 4.96
N SER A 381 19.76 17.73 4.77
CA SER A 381 20.10 18.74 5.78
C SER A 381 19.14 19.90 5.56
N SER A 382 18.75 20.56 6.66
CA SER A 382 17.84 21.71 6.71
C SER A 382 18.36 22.97 6.00
N SER A 383 19.37 22.87 5.14
CA SER A 383 19.91 23.97 4.35
C SER A 383 19.67 23.67 2.87
N GLU A 384 18.77 24.44 2.29
CA GLU A 384 18.43 24.49 0.87
C GLU A 384 19.65 24.84 0.00
N ALA A 385 20.49 23.86 -0.28
CA ALA A 385 21.30 23.87 -1.49
C ALA A 385 20.61 22.92 -2.47
N LEU A 386 20.34 23.40 -3.69
CA LEU A 386 19.99 22.59 -4.85
C LEU A 386 20.88 21.35 -4.87
N ARG A 387 20.32 20.25 -4.39
CA ARG A 387 21.06 19.03 -4.17
C ARG A 387 21.19 18.35 -5.53
N GLU A 388 22.41 18.31 -6.04
CA GLU A 388 22.78 17.46 -7.16
C GLU A 388 22.28 16.03 -6.86
N ASP A 389 21.34 15.55 -7.69
CA ASP A 389 20.78 14.21 -7.56
C ASP A 389 21.83 13.19 -8.02
N LYS A 390 22.75 12.84 -7.12
CA LYS A 390 23.87 11.94 -7.39
C LYS A 390 23.46 10.59 -7.95
N GLN A 391 22.26 10.11 -7.58
CA GLN A 391 21.72 8.86 -8.10
C GLN A 391 21.32 9.02 -9.57
N LEU A 392 20.65 10.12 -9.91
CA LEU A 392 20.32 10.45 -11.29
C LEU A 392 21.59 10.71 -12.12
N GLU A 393 22.57 11.43 -11.60
CA GLU A 393 23.87 11.64 -12.26
C GLU A 393 24.56 10.32 -12.57
N LYS A 394 24.59 9.39 -11.60
CA LYS A 394 25.16 8.07 -11.83
C LYS A 394 24.40 7.29 -12.90
N ALA A 395 23.07 7.39 -12.94
CA ALA A 395 22.27 6.79 -14.00
C ALA A 395 22.58 7.38 -15.38
N VAL A 396 22.73 8.70 -15.47
CA VAL A 396 23.13 9.40 -16.69
C VAL A 396 24.53 8.97 -17.15
N GLU A 397 25.49 8.81 -16.22
CA GLU A 397 26.84 8.29 -16.50
C GLU A 397 26.81 6.85 -17.04
N ILE A 398 25.96 5.98 -16.49
CA ILE A 398 25.82 4.60 -16.97
C ILE A 398 25.21 4.56 -18.37
N LEU A 399 24.27 5.48 -18.67
CA LEU A 399 23.64 5.60 -19.99
C LEU A 399 24.55 6.26 -21.04
N SER A 400 25.67 6.88 -20.64
CA SER A 400 26.60 7.53 -21.58
C SER A 400 27.66 6.60 -22.16
N LYS A 401 28.13 5.62 -21.37
CA LYS A 401 29.02 4.53 -21.80
C LYS A 401 28.31 3.62 -22.78
#